data_AF-A0A178XWV5-F1
#
_entry.id   AF-A0A178XWV5-F1
#
_cell.length_a   1.000
_cell.length_b   1.000
_cell.length_c   1.000
_cell.angle_alpha   90.00
_cell.angle_beta   90.00
_cell.angle_gamma   90.00
#
_symmetry.space_group_name_H-M   'P 1'
#
loop_
_entity.id
_entity.type
_entity.pdbx_description
1 polymer ?
#
loop_
_entity_poly.entity_id
_entity_poly.type
_entity_poly.pdbx_seq_one_letter_code
_entity_poly.pdbx_strand_id
1 'polypeptide(L)'
;MSLAYFARNAAAAERVRAQILRTGFTLFGQRTWKAEEDLVCRLFHPDYFAIQQILYNRTPRAVRARCQKLGLARRRRQWGPLDKQKLRKLYPSTSREEICAAFPDVAWENIQAVARYYGWKRNKKPYKITGVVSLDQVRKRCYEIKWTMRDLDEESRTKRYFQTRGYRSRHPNFKEINRAVKTLGGQMEVRWADEP
;
A
#
# COMPACT_ATOMS: atom_id res chain seq x y z
N MET A 1 36.67 5.75 13.80
CA MET A 1 36.94 4.30 13.70
C MET A 1 38.41 4.12 13.38
N SER A 2 39.13 3.23 14.09
CA SER A 2 40.58 3.03 13.91
C SER A 2 40.90 1.97 12.85
N LEU A 3 42.05 2.07 12.18
CA LEU A 3 42.54 1.11 11.18
C LEU A 3 42.66 -0.32 11.75
N ALA A 4 42.99 -0.44 13.04
CA ALA A 4 43.03 -1.71 13.76
C ALA A 4 41.64 -2.39 13.85
N TYR A 5 40.55 -1.61 13.89
CA TYR A 5 39.19 -2.14 13.90
C TYR A 5 38.82 -2.75 12.54
N PHE A 6 39.17 -2.07 11.44
CA PHE A 6 38.96 -2.60 10.09
C PHE A 6 39.79 -3.87 9.83
N ALA A 7 41.06 -3.90 10.26
CA ALA A 7 41.92 -5.06 10.10
C ALA A 7 41.41 -6.29 10.87
N ARG A 8 40.95 -6.10 12.12
CA ARG A 8 40.32 -7.18 12.90
C ARG A 8 39.06 -7.72 12.25
N ASN A 9 38.21 -6.83 11.72
CA ASN A 9 36.99 -7.23 11.01
C ASN A 9 37.29 -7.97 9.70
N ALA A 10 38.33 -7.57 8.97
CA ALA A 10 38.79 -8.27 7.76
C ALA A 10 39.26 -9.69 8.08
N ALA A 11 40.14 -9.85 9.08
CA ALA A 11 40.64 -11.16 9.50
C ALA A 11 39.53 -12.07 10.07
N ALA A 12 38.52 -11.51 10.74
CA ALA A 12 37.34 -12.25 11.16
C ALA A 12 36.50 -12.72 9.95
N ALA A 13 36.30 -11.85 8.95
CA ALA A 13 35.57 -12.18 7.73
C ALA A 13 36.28 -13.28 6.92
N GLU A 14 37.61 -13.26 6.85
CA GLU A 14 38.39 -14.30 6.18
C GLU A 14 38.25 -15.66 6.86
N ARG A 15 38.32 -15.71 8.19
CA ARG A 15 38.08 -16.96 8.95
C ARG A 15 36.70 -17.54 8.67
N VAL A 16 35.67 -16.70 8.63
CA VAL A 16 34.31 -17.11 8.27
C VAL A 16 34.26 -17.65 6.84
N ARG A 17 34.88 -16.97 5.87
CA ARG A 17 34.92 -17.45 4.48
C ARG A 17 35.62 -18.80 4.36
N ALA A 18 36.75 -18.98 5.04
CA ALA A 18 37.49 -20.24 5.07
C ALA A 18 36.63 -21.38 5.66
N GLN A 19 35.90 -21.10 6.75
CA GLN A 19 34.98 -22.07 7.32
C GLN A 19 33.85 -22.44 6.35
N ILE A 20 33.24 -21.45 5.68
CA ILE A 20 32.17 -21.69 4.70
C ILE A 20 32.67 -22.53 3.52
N LEU A 21 33.89 -22.27 3.03
CA LEU A 21 34.50 -23.06 1.96
C LEU A 21 34.77 -24.50 2.41
N ARG A 22 35.23 -24.69 3.65
CA ARG A 22 35.54 -26.01 4.19
C ARG A 22 34.28 -26.85 4.43
N THR A 23 33.22 -26.25 4.98
CA THR A 23 32.01 -26.99 5.35
C THR A 23 31.00 -27.06 4.20
N GLY A 24 31.04 -26.12 3.24
CA GLY A 24 29.99 -25.99 2.23
C GLY A 24 28.67 -25.46 2.78
N PHE A 25 28.67 -24.93 4.01
CA PHE A 25 27.51 -24.34 4.66
C PHE A 25 27.82 -22.92 5.13
N THR A 26 26.84 -22.04 4.99
CA THR A 26 26.86 -20.71 5.59
C THR A 26 26.81 -20.80 7.12
N LEU A 27 27.15 -19.71 7.81
CA LEU A 27 27.04 -19.61 9.28
C LEU A 27 25.65 -19.97 9.82
N PHE A 28 24.61 -19.79 9.02
CA PHE A 28 23.22 -20.11 9.36
C PHE A 28 22.80 -21.53 8.96
N GLY A 29 23.76 -22.40 8.64
CA GLY A 29 23.49 -23.80 8.25
C GLY A 29 22.92 -23.98 6.85
N GLN A 30 22.84 -22.93 6.03
CA GLN A 30 22.34 -23.03 4.66
C GLN A 30 23.46 -23.51 3.73
N ARG A 31 23.18 -24.53 2.91
CA ARG A 31 24.13 -25.08 1.94
C ARG A 31 24.55 -24.03 0.90
N THR A 32 25.85 -23.93 0.60
CA THR A 32 26.38 -23.00 -0.42
C THR A 32 25.94 -23.42 -1.82
N TRP A 33 25.84 -22.46 -2.74
CA TRP A 33 25.52 -22.72 -4.14
C TRP A 33 26.74 -23.26 -4.88
N LYS A 34 26.57 -24.36 -5.61
CA LYS A 34 27.61 -24.91 -6.50
C LYS A 34 27.49 -24.33 -7.91
N ALA A 35 28.58 -24.39 -8.67
CA ALA A 35 28.60 -23.95 -10.07
C ALA A 35 27.61 -24.75 -10.96
N GLU A 36 27.46 -26.05 -10.70
CA GLU A 36 26.47 -26.92 -11.37
C GLU A 36 25.04 -26.43 -11.16
N GLU A 37 24.69 -26.04 -9.92
CA GLU A 37 23.36 -25.51 -9.60
C GLU A 37 23.11 -24.18 -10.31
N ASP A 38 24.14 -23.35 -10.48
CA ASP A 38 24.04 -22.10 -11.25
C ASP A 38 23.85 -22.34 -12.75
N LEU A 39 24.47 -23.38 -13.31
CA LEU A 39 24.28 -23.77 -14.71
C LEU A 39 22.84 -24.20 -14.96
N VAL A 40 22.26 -25.02 -14.07
CA VAL A 40 20.84 -25.39 -14.13
C VAL A 40 19.96 -24.13 -14.09
N CYS A 41 20.24 -23.18 -13.19
CA CYS A 41 19.49 -21.93 -13.15
C CYS A 41 19.61 -21.11 -14.44
N ARG A 42 20.74 -21.14 -15.15
CA ARG A 42 20.92 -20.41 -16.42
C ARG A 42 20.22 -21.10 -17.60
N LEU A 43 20.29 -22.43 -17.67
CA LEU A 43 19.76 -23.21 -18.79
C LEU A 43 18.24 -23.29 -18.80
N PHE A 44 17.63 -23.45 -17.62
CA PHE A 44 16.19 -23.69 -17.50
C PHE A 44 15.38 -22.44 -17.11
N HIS A 45 15.99 -21.26 -17.02
CA HIS A 45 15.24 -20.02 -16.79
C HIS A 45 14.49 -19.61 -18.06
N PRO A 46 13.18 -19.26 -18.01
CA PRO A 46 12.37 -18.90 -16.84
C PRO A 46 11.52 -20.02 -16.20
N ASP A 47 11.68 -21.27 -16.61
CA ASP A 47 10.88 -22.41 -16.16
C ASP A 47 11.26 -22.88 -14.75
N TYR A 48 10.74 -22.16 -13.74
CA TYR A 48 10.97 -22.47 -12.33
C TYR A 48 10.52 -23.88 -11.92
N PHE A 49 9.53 -24.44 -12.61
CA PHE A 49 9.08 -25.81 -12.34
C PHE A 49 10.17 -26.83 -12.69
N ALA A 50 10.77 -26.72 -13.88
CA ALA A 50 11.86 -27.59 -14.32
C ALA A 50 13.09 -27.44 -13.40
N ILE A 51 13.44 -26.20 -13.04
CA ILE A 51 14.54 -25.94 -12.09
C ILE A 51 14.27 -26.61 -10.75
N GLN A 52 13.03 -26.58 -10.25
CA GLN A 52 12.68 -27.17 -8.95
C GLN A 52 12.73 -28.71 -8.97
N GLN A 53 12.40 -29.35 -10.10
CA GLN A 53 12.53 -30.80 -10.24
C GLN A 53 13.99 -31.25 -10.19
N ILE A 54 14.88 -30.48 -10.86
CA ILE A 54 16.32 -30.78 -10.89
C ILE A 54 16.97 -30.43 -9.53
N LEU A 55 16.60 -29.28 -8.95
CA LEU A 55 17.08 -28.79 -7.66
C LEU A 55 16.09 -29.11 -6.53
N TYR A 56 15.68 -30.37 -6.41
CA TYR A 56 14.69 -30.83 -5.42
C TYR A 56 15.10 -30.54 -3.96
N ASN A 57 16.40 -30.41 -3.71
CA ASN A 57 16.98 -30.09 -2.41
C ASN A 57 16.94 -28.59 -2.06
N ARG A 58 16.50 -27.72 -2.99
CA ARG A 58 16.39 -26.26 -2.80
C ARG A 58 14.94 -25.83 -2.75
N THR A 59 14.65 -24.89 -1.86
CA THR A 59 13.32 -24.29 -1.81
C THR A 59 13.08 -23.40 -3.04
N PRO A 60 11.84 -23.27 -3.53
CA PRO A 60 11.50 -22.39 -4.66
C PRO A 60 11.95 -20.94 -4.45
N ARG A 61 11.89 -20.47 -3.20
CA ARG A 61 12.33 -19.13 -2.82
C ARG A 61 13.85 -18.97 -2.96
N ALA A 62 14.62 -19.98 -2.59
CA ALA A 62 16.08 -19.96 -2.75
C ALA A 62 16.49 -19.92 -4.22
N VAL A 63 15.83 -20.73 -5.07
CA VAL A 63 16.03 -20.71 -6.53
C VAL A 63 15.74 -19.33 -7.09
N ARG A 64 14.58 -18.75 -6.77
CA ARG A 64 14.21 -17.40 -7.26
C ARG A 64 15.21 -16.33 -6.82
N ALA A 65 15.65 -16.37 -5.56
CA ALA A 65 16.65 -15.45 -5.05
C ALA A 65 18.01 -15.63 -5.75
N ARG A 66 18.38 -16.87 -6.10
CA ARG A 66 19.60 -17.14 -6.85
C ARG A 66 19.51 -16.65 -8.29
N CYS A 67 18.43 -16.91 -9.01
CA CYS A 67 18.21 -16.37 -10.35
C CYS A 67 18.28 -14.83 -10.36
N GLN A 68 17.77 -14.16 -9.33
CA GLN A 68 17.93 -12.71 -9.15
C GLN A 68 19.39 -12.30 -8.94
N LYS A 69 20.14 -13.03 -8.10
CA LYS A 69 21.57 -12.76 -7.86
C LYS A 69 22.43 -12.99 -9.10
N LEU A 70 22.06 -13.96 -9.95
CA LEU A 70 22.69 -14.24 -11.23
C LEU A 70 22.28 -13.24 -12.34
N GLY A 71 21.38 -12.31 -12.06
CA GLY A 71 20.91 -11.32 -13.03
C GLY A 71 19.94 -11.86 -14.08
N LEU A 72 19.45 -13.09 -13.92
CA LEU A 72 18.51 -13.73 -14.85
C LEU A 72 17.10 -13.14 -14.72
N ALA A 73 16.70 -12.83 -13.48
CA ALA A 73 15.40 -12.23 -13.23
C ALA A 73 15.45 -10.70 -13.37
N ARG A 74 14.36 -10.11 -13.89
CA ARG A 74 14.21 -8.65 -14.01
C ARG A 74 14.43 -7.96 -12.67
N ARG A 75 15.42 -7.05 -12.63
CA ARG A 75 15.70 -6.24 -11.44
C ARG A 75 14.49 -5.35 -11.13
N ARG A 76 14.03 -5.38 -9.88
CA ARG A 76 12.98 -4.45 -9.41
C ARG A 76 13.52 -3.02 -9.49
N ARG A 77 12.71 -2.10 -10.04
CA ARG A 77 13.01 -0.67 -10.03
C ARG A 77 13.21 -0.21 -8.59
N GLN A 78 14.35 0.40 -8.31
CA GLN A 78 14.59 1.07 -7.03
C GLN A 78 13.93 2.44 -7.09
N TRP A 79 13.10 2.75 -6.10
CA TRP A 79 12.48 4.07 -5.98
C TRP A 79 13.48 5.02 -5.32
N GLY A 80 13.94 6.01 -6.08
CA GLY A 80 14.82 7.06 -5.57
C GLY A 80 14.10 7.99 -4.58
N PRO A 81 14.84 8.79 -3.79
CA PRO A 81 14.25 9.77 -2.87
C PRO A 81 13.35 10.80 -3.59
N LEU A 82 13.77 11.25 -4.77
CA LEU A 82 13.02 12.22 -5.58
C LEU A 82 11.70 11.63 -6.09
N ASP A 83 11.74 10.40 -6.61
CA ASP A 83 10.53 9.70 -7.07
C ASP A 83 9.52 9.52 -5.94
N LYS A 84 10.01 9.22 -4.72
CA LYS A 84 9.17 9.09 -3.53
C LYS A 84 8.52 10.42 -3.17
N GLN A 85 9.28 11.51 -3.17
CA GLN A 85 8.71 12.84 -2.89
C GLN A 85 7.68 13.25 -3.94
N LYS A 86 7.98 13.00 -5.23
CA LYS A 86 7.06 13.25 -6.34
C LYS A 86 5.78 12.44 -6.18
N LEU A 87 5.88 11.13 -5.92
CA LEU A 87 4.71 10.27 -5.70
C LEU A 87 3.91 10.70 -4.47
N ARG A 88 4.56 11.05 -3.36
CA ARG A 88 3.89 11.52 -2.13
C ARG A 88 3.03 12.77 -2.37
N LYS A 89 3.49 13.70 -3.20
CA LYS A 89 2.75 14.93 -3.53
C LYS A 89 1.60 14.67 -4.50
N LEU A 90 1.83 13.84 -5.51
CA LEU A 90 0.84 13.58 -6.57
C LEU A 90 -0.27 12.63 -6.10
N TYR A 91 0.08 11.56 -5.39
CA TYR A 91 -0.83 10.44 -5.11
C TYR A 91 -2.15 10.81 -4.41
N PRO A 92 -2.20 11.76 -3.45
CA PRO A 92 -3.44 12.12 -2.76
C PRO A 92 -4.51 12.78 -3.65
N SER A 93 -4.11 13.62 -4.61
CA SER A 93 -5.00 14.53 -5.35
C SER A 93 -5.16 14.19 -6.84
N THR A 94 -4.08 13.80 -7.52
CA THR A 94 -4.07 13.64 -8.99
C THR A 94 -4.74 12.36 -9.48
N SER A 95 -5.26 12.41 -10.71
CA SER A 95 -5.93 11.28 -11.37
C SER A 95 -4.97 10.10 -11.62
N ARG A 96 -5.50 8.92 -11.93
CA ARG A 96 -4.67 7.74 -12.25
C ARG A 96 -3.79 8.02 -13.49
N GLU A 97 -4.35 8.69 -14.48
CA GLU A 97 -3.72 8.96 -15.77
C GLU A 97 -2.53 9.93 -15.61
N GLU A 98 -2.70 11.00 -14.84
CA GLU A 98 -1.61 11.94 -14.52
C GLU A 98 -0.46 11.27 -13.77
N ILE A 99 -0.77 10.35 -12.84
CA ILE A 99 0.26 9.60 -12.10
C ILE A 99 1.01 8.66 -13.05
N CYS A 100 0.32 7.99 -13.97
CA CYS A 100 0.96 7.16 -14.99
C CYS A 100 1.81 8.00 -15.95
N ALA A 101 1.34 9.19 -16.36
CA ALA A 101 2.10 10.12 -17.18
C ALA A 101 3.36 10.65 -16.46
N ALA A 102 3.28 10.83 -15.14
CA ALA A 102 4.43 11.26 -14.34
C ALA A 102 5.51 10.16 -14.17
N PHE A 103 5.17 8.89 -14.42
CA PHE A 103 6.03 7.71 -14.30
C PHE A 103 5.76 6.70 -15.44
N PRO A 104 6.12 7.02 -16.70
CA PRO A 104 5.76 6.19 -17.86
C PRO A 104 6.40 4.79 -17.83
N ASP A 105 7.58 4.66 -17.21
CA ASP A 105 8.30 3.37 -17.11
C ASP A 105 7.72 2.42 -16.06
N VAL A 106 6.73 2.87 -15.27
CA VAL A 106 6.25 2.16 -14.10
C VAL A 106 4.79 1.79 -14.26
N ALA A 107 4.53 0.48 -14.33
CA ALA A 107 3.17 -0.04 -14.29
C ALA A 107 2.43 0.45 -13.03
N TRP A 108 1.15 0.79 -13.19
CA TRP A 108 0.27 1.30 -12.14
C TRP A 108 0.27 0.44 -10.87
N GLU A 109 0.32 -0.89 -11.02
CA GLU A 109 0.35 -1.84 -9.90
C GLU A 109 1.56 -1.63 -8.99
N ASN A 110 2.73 -1.35 -9.58
CA ASN A 110 3.96 -1.07 -8.83
C ASN A 110 3.86 0.26 -8.08
N ILE A 111 3.28 1.29 -8.71
CA ILE A 111 3.02 2.59 -8.07
C ILE A 111 2.08 2.40 -6.87
N GLN A 112 1.02 1.62 -7.04
CA GLN A 112 0.05 1.32 -5.99
C GLN A 112 0.69 0.53 -4.84
N ALA A 113 1.53 -0.46 -5.15
CA ALA A 113 2.26 -1.24 -4.14
C ALA A 113 3.18 -0.36 -3.30
N VAL A 114 3.87 0.60 -3.92
CA VAL A 114 4.75 1.55 -3.24
C VAL A 114 3.96 2.51 -2.37
N ALA A 115 2.85 3.05 -2.88
CA ALA A 115 1.97 3.91 -2.10
C ALA A 115 1.39 3.18 -0.88
N ARG A 116 0.99 1.91 -1.02
CA ARG A 116 0.56 1.07 0.12
C ARG A 116 1.67 0.86 1.14
N TYR A 117 2.88 0.52 0.67
CA TYR A 117 4.04 0.29 1.53
C TYR A 117 4.38 1.51 2.39
N TYR A 118 4.28 2.72 1.81
CA TYR A 118 4.52 3.98 2.53
C TYR A 118 3.27 4.57 3.20
N GLY A 119 2.10 3.93 3.07
CA GLY A 119 0.85 4.39 3.66
C GLY A 119 0.27 5.66 3.02
N TRP A 120 0.70 6.03 1.81
CA TRP A 120 0.13 7.17 1.09
C TRP A 120 -1.27 6.81 0.58
N LYS A 121 -2.28 7.54 1.06
CA LYS A 121 -3.69 7.31 0.73
C LYS A 121 -4.19 8.40 -0.20
N ARG A 122 -5.12 8.05 -1.07
CA ARG A 122 -5.87 9.01 -1.89
C ARG A 122 -6.85 9.77 -1.01
N ASN A 123 -7.11 11.03 -1.33
CA ASN A 123 -8.15 11.80 -0.66
C ASN A 123 -9.50 11.10 -0.83
N LYS A 124 -10.30 11.05 0.25
CA LYS A 124 -11.62 10.45 0.19
C LYS A 124 -12.47 11.24 -0.80
N LYS A 125 -13.20 10.54 -1.68
CA LYS A 125 -14.18 11.20 -2.53
C LYS A 125 -15.29 11.81 -1.66
N PRO A 126 -15.86 12.95 -2.06
CA PRO A 126 -17.04 13.48 -1.38
C PRO A 126 -18.16 12.44 -1.38
N TYR A 127 -19.01 12.50 -0.35
CA TYR A 127 -20.14 11.60 -0.21
C TYR A 127 -21.12 11.79 -1.36
N LYS A 128 -21.71 10.69 -1.85
CA LYS A 128 -22.72 10.74 -2.91
C LYS A 128 -23.93 11.57 -2.46
N ILE A 129 -24.40 12.44 -3.34
CA ILE A 129 -25.64 13.22 -3.18
C ILE A 129 -26.83 12.24 -3.28
N THR A 130 -27.82 12.42 -2.43
CA THR A 130 -28.98 11.52 -2.26
C THR A 130 -30.27 12.12 -2.77
N GLY A 131 -30.28 13.42 -3.09
CA GLY A 131 -31.45 14.16 -3.55
C GLY A 131 -32.27 14.77 -2.41
N VAL A 132 -31.97 14.42 -1.16
CA VAL A 132 -32.59 15.01 0.03
C VAL A 132 -31.70 16.14 0.53
N VAL A 133 -32.14 17.39 0.31
CA VAL A 133 -31.36 18.61 0.57
C VAL A 133 -30.75 18.63 1.98
N SER A 134 -31.54 18.31 3.00
CA SER A 134 -31.09 18.29 4.39
C SER A 134 -30.06 17.19 4.69
N LEU A 135 -30.16 16.03 4.04
CA LEU A 135 -29.16 14.96 4.18
C LEU A 135 -27.86 15.32 3.43
N ASP A 136 -27.98 15.95 2.26
CA ASP A 136 -26.84 16.32 1.43
C ASP A 136 -26.03 17.46 2.06
N GLN A 137 -26.69 18.42 2.72
CA GLN A 137 -26.03 19.45 3.53
C GLN A 137 -25.25 18.86 4.71
N VAL A 138 -25.84 17.92 5.46
CA VAL A 138 -25.16 17.19 6.54
C VAL A 138 -23.93 16.46 5.99
N ARG A 139 -24.08 15.76 4.86
CA ARG A 139 -22.96 15.05 4.20
C ARG A 139 -21.84 15.97 3.76
N LYS A 140 -22.18 17.15 3.22
CA LYS A 140 -21.19 18.17 2.83
C LYS A 140 -20.42 18.69 4.04
N ARG A 141 -21.12 19.01 5.14
CA ARG A 141 -20.46 19.45 6.40
C ARG A 141 -19.59 18.35 7.02
N CYS A 142 -20.04 17.10 7.03
CA CYS A 142 -19.19 15.99 7.48
C CYS A 142 -17.90 15.85 6.65
N TYR A 143 -17.99 16.07 5.33
CA TYR A 143 -16.82 16.04 4.47
C TYR A 143 -15.85 17.20 4.77
N GLU A 144 -16.36 18.41 5.02
CA GLU A 144 -15.55 19.57 5.42
C GLU A 144 -14.82 19.34 6.75
N ILE A 145 -15.52 18.77 7.74
CA ILE A 145 -14.97 18.45 9.06
C ILE A 145 -14.12 17.15 9.04
N LYS A 146 -14.04 16.46 7.88
CA LYS A 146 -13.35 15.16 7.68
C LYS A 146 -13.89 14.02 8.55
N TRP A 147 -15.10 14.16 9.07
CA TRP A 147 -15.78 13.10 9.81
C TRP A 147 -16.28 12.01 8.88
N THR A 148 -16.16 10.76 9.32
CA THR A 148 -16.80 9.66 8.63
C THR A 148 -18.28 9.56 9.01
N MET A 149 -19.10 8.95 8.15
CA MET A 149 -20.50 8.66 8.49
C MET A 149 -20.64 7.77 9.72
N ARG A 150 -19.59 7.00 10.07
CA ARG A 150 -19.52 6.23 11.30
C ARG A 150 -19.33 7.14 12.51
N ASP A 151 -18.38 8.07 12.41
CA ASP A 151 -18.12 9.04 13.48
C ASP A 151 -19.36 9.91 13.72
N LEU A 152 -20.05 10.31 12.64
CA LEU A 152 -21.34 11.01 12.76
C LEU A 152 -22.36 10.17 13.52
N ASP A 153 -22.57 8.90 13.14
CA ASP A 153 -23.55 8.03 13.80
C ASP A 153 -23.25 7.79 15.29
N GLU A 154 -21.97 7.75 15.66
CA GLU A 154 -21.48 7.58 17.03
C GLU A 154 -21.76 8.84 17.86
N GLU A 155 -21.43 10.02 17.31
CA GLU A 155 -21.64 11.30 17.97
C GLU A 155 -23.13 11.67 18.08
N SER A 156 -23.92 11.44 17.02
CA SER A 156 -25.36 11.72 17.02
C SER A 156 -26.20 10.63 17.68
N ARG A 157 -25.59 9.53 18.15
CA ARG A 157 -26.28 8.35 18.72
C ARG A 157 -27.37 7.79 17.81
N THR A 158 -27.17 7.88 16.50
CA THR A 158 -28.12 7.45 15.46
C THR A 158 -27.89 6.00 15.01
N LYS A 159 -27.11 5.24 15.81
CA LYS A 159 -26.72 3.83 15.60
C LYS A 159 -25.96 3.61 14.29
N ARG A 160 -26.66 3.30 13.20
CA ARG A 160 -26.08 3.01 11.87
C ARG A 160 -26.89 3.68 10.75
N TYR A 161 -27.67 4.71 11.10
CA TYR A 161 -28.61 5.34 10.17
C TYR A 161 -27.88 5.94 8.97
N PHE A 162 -26.83 6.74 9.21
CA PHE A 162 -26.04 7.35 8.15
C PHE A 162 -25.11 6.35 7.46
N GLN A 163 -24.67 5.30 8.16
CA GLN A 163 -23.87 4.21 7.60
C GLN A 163 -24.63 3.32 6.59
N THR A 164 -25.87 2.92 6.89
CA THR A 164 -26.56 1.84 6.16
C THR A 164 -27.77 2.26 5.35
N ARG A 165 -28.53 3.28 5.78
CA ARG A 165 -29.94 3.43 5.36
C ARG A 165 -30.40 4.84 5.02
N GLY A 166 -29.61 5.89 5.26
CA GLY A 166 -30.05 7.29 5.09
C GLY A 166 -30.55 7.72 3.70
N TYR A 167 -30.41 6.89 2.66
CA TYR A 167 -30.86 7.19 1.29
C TYR A 167 -31.78 6.13 0.65
N ARG A 168 -31.99 4.97 1.30
CA ARG A 168 -32.79 3.87 0.72
C ARG A 168 -34.21 3.80 1.29
N SER A 169 -34.48 4.49 2.40
CA SER A 169 -35.84 4.54 2.93
C SER A 169 -36.67 5.46 2.05
N ARG A 170 -37.89 5.02 1.73
CA ARG A 170 -38.89 5.79 0.96
C ARG A 170 -39.18 7.18 1.58
N HIS A 171 -38.93 7.32 2.88
CA HIS A 171 -39.04 8.57 3.62
C HIS A 171 -37.79 8.77 4.50
N PRO A 172 -37.11 9.94 4.43
CA PRO A 172 -36.01 10.27 5.33
C PRO A 172 -36.51 10.46 6.77
N ASN A 173 -35.78 9.93 7.75
CA ASN A 173 -36.09 10.15 9.16
C ASN A 173 -35.53 11.50 9.64
N PHE A 174 -36.38 12.53 9.62
CA PHE A 174 -36.01 13.89 9.99
C PHE A 174 -35.56 14.04 11.46
N LYS A 175 -35.96 13.14 12.36
CA LYS A 175 -35.52 13.15 13.77
C LYS A 175 -34.02 12.90 13.89
N GLU A 176 -33.52 11.90 13.16
CA GLU A 176 -32.09 11.55 13.20
C GLU A 176 -31.26 12.58 12.41
N ILE A 177 -31.82 13.15 11.35
CA ILE A 177 -31.20 14.27 10.63
C ILE A 177 -31.06 15.49 11.54
N ASN A 178 -32.10 15.86 12.29
CA ASN A 178 -32.04 16.99 13.22
C ASN A 178 -30.99 16.77 14.33
N ARG A 179 -30.88 15.54 14.87
CA ARG A 179 -29.81 15.20 15.83
C ARG A 179 -28.42 15.38 15.23
N ALA A 180 -28.19 14.91 14.00
CA ALA A 180 -26.93 15.10 13.30
C ALA A 180 -26.64 16.58 13.00
N VAL A 181 -27.66 17.37 12.64
CA VAL A 181 -27.51 18.81 12.41
C VAL A 181 -27.09 19.51 13.71
N LYS A 182 -27.71 19.16 14.86
CA LYS A 182 -27.33 19.69 16.18
C LYS A 182 -25.90 19.31 16.58
N THR A 183 -25.48 18.06 16.37
CA THR A 183 -24.10 17.65 16.71
C THR A 183 -23.05 18.32 15.84
N LEU A 184 -23.40 18.65 14.60
CA LEU A 184 -22.56 19.43 13.69
C LEU A 184 -22.62 20.96 13.95
N GLY A 185 -23.34 21.39 14.99
CA GLY A 185 -23.49 22.80 15.37
C GLY A 185 -24.41 23.61 14.47
N GLY A 186 -25.24 22.95 13.65
CA GLY A 186 -26.23 23.59 12.79
C GLY A 186 -27.62 23.64 13.42
N GLN A 187 -28.51 24.38 12.77
CA GLN A 187 -29.94 24.41 13.06
C GLN A 187 -30.71 24.10 11.78
N MET A 188 -31.78 23.31 11.91
CA MET A 188 -32.65 23.00 10.78
C MET A 188 -33.75 24.06 10.71
N GLU A 189 -33.64 24.98 9.75
CA GLU A 189 -34.66 25.98 9.46
C GLU A 189 -35.61 25.44 8.39
N VAL A 190 -36.92 25.58 8.63
CA VAL A 190 -37.92 25.42 7.58
C VAL A 190 -38.22 26.81 7.05
N ARG A 191 -37.72 27.08 5.85
CA ARG A 191 -38.09 28.28 5.10
C ARG A 191 -39.31 27.94 4.27
N TRP A 192 -40.44 28.51 4.66
CA TRP A 192 -41.58 28.60 3.78
C TRP A 192 -41.26 29.69 2.75
N ALA A 193 -41.60 29.46 1.49
CA ALA A 193 -41.64 30.57 0.57
C ALA A 193 -42.76 31.49 1.09
N ASP A 194 -42.39 32.64 1.65
CA ASP A 194 -43.33 33.74 1.70
C ASP A 194 -43.58 34.12 0.24
N GLU A 195 -44.72 33.71 -0.31
CA GLU A 195 -45.24 34.36 -1.53
C GLU A 195 -45.65 35.79 -1.16
N PRO A 196 -45.41 36.78 -2.03
CA PRO A 196 -45.28 36.67 -3.49
C PRO A 196 -43.92 37.04 -4.10
#